data_AF-A0A841Q603-F1
#
_entry.id   AF-A0A841Q603-F1
#
_cell.length_a   1.000
_cell.length_b   1.000
_cell.length_c   1.000
_cell.angle_alpha   90.00
_cell.angle_beta   90.00
_cell.angle_gamma   90.00
#
_symmetry.space_group_name_H-M   'P 1'
#
loop_
_entity.id
_entity.type
_entity.pdbx_description
1 polymer ?
#
loop_
_entity_poly.entity_id
_entity_poly.type
_entity_poly.pdbx_seq_one_letter_code
_entity_poly.pdbx_strand_id
1 'polypeptide(L)'
;MKLILYGLVTVFLIVSGWYTFHTFSSGEFVCWSESSADLALFEEKGGLYLGYDMEWNGKGKPVLENLELVRADGTPLHSNPQEIIYTPLISDRTTGIYTVDDTKDIIFSPLKKYKIQKQKFHLVLRVSIQDKNFRDDIQGMKITYRILGQKKEQMLQFSGLITS
;
A
#
# COMPACT_ATOMS: atom_id res chain seq x y z
N MET A 1 30.68 43.85 -10.09
CA MET A 1 31.08 42.55 -9.49
C MET A 1 30.02 41.98 -8.53
N LYS A 2 29.54 42.74 -7.52
CA LYS A 2 28.53 42.23 -6.55
C LYS A 2 27.21 41.75 -7.18
N LEU A 3 26.69 42.45 -8.20
CA LEU A 3 25.46 42.06 -8.91
C LEU A 3 25.57 40.70 -9.62
N ILE A 4 26.71 40.41 -10.25
CA ILE A 4 26.96 39.12 -10.92
C ILE A 4 27.03 38.00 -9.88
N LEU A 5 27.68 38.26 -8.73
CA LEU A 5 27.75 37.30 -7.63
C LEU A 5 26.36 36.98 -7.07
N TYR A 6 25.52 37.99 -6.82
CA TYR A 6 24.14 37.76 -6.36
C TYR A 6 23.30 36.99 -7.39
N GLY A 7 23.46 37.31 -8.68
CA GLY A 7 22.82 36.55 -9.76
C GLY A 7 23.21 35.08 -9.75
N LEU A 8 24.51 34.78 -9.67
CA LEU A 8 25.01 33.40 -9.61
C LEU A 8 24.53 32.65 -8.36
N VAL A 9 24.55 33.30 -7.20
CA VAL A 9 24.02 32.70 -5.95
C VAL A 9 22.52 32.41 -6.07
N THR A 10 21.76 33.31 -6.68
CA THR A 10 20.31 33.13 -6.86
C THR A 10 20.02 31.95 -7.79
N VAL A 11 20.72 31.86 -8.93
CA VAL A 11 20.60 30.74 -9.86
C VAL A 11 21.02 29.43 -9.18
N PHE A 12 22.11 29.43 -8.42
CA PHE A 12 22.58 28.25 -7.68
C PHE A 12 21.54 27.76 -6.64
N LEU A 13 20.90 28.67 -5.91
CA LEU A 13 19.84 28.33 -4.95
C LEU A 13 18.60 27.76 -5.65
N ILE A 14 18.21 28.31 -6.81
CA ILE A 14 17.07 27.80 -7.59
C ILE A 14 17.38 26.38 -8.11
N VAL A 15 18.56 26.17 -8.71
CA VAL A 15 18.96 24.87 -9.28
C VAL A 15 19.11 23.81 -8.18
N SER A 16 19.75 24.15 -7.05
CA SER A 16 19.89 23.23 -5.92
C SER A 16 18.54 22.91 -5.26
N GLY A 17 17.65 23.89 -5.12
CA GLY A 17 16.28 23.69 -4.65
C GLY A 17 15.48 22.76 -5.57
N TRP A 18 15.54 22.99 -6.88
CA TRP A 18 14.90 22.14 -7.89
C TRP A 18 15.43 20.70 -7.82
N TYR A 19 16.75 20.53 -7.82
CA TYR A 19 17.39 19.22 -7.78
C TYR A 19 17.03 18.44 -6.52
N THR A 20 17.04 19.12 -5.36
CA THR A 20 16.65 18.53 -4.08
C THR A 20 15.19 18.11 -4.11
N PHE A 21 14.29 18.97 -4.60
CA PHE A 21 12.87 18.65 -4.70
C PHE A 21 12.61 17.40 -5.57
N HIS A 22 13.23 17.34 -6.75
CA HIS A 22 13.06 16.22 -7.67
C HIS A 22 13.56 14.90 -7.06
N THR A 23 14.76 14.91 -6.47
CA THR A 23 15.39 13.74 -5.85
C THR A 23 14.63 13.23 -4.62
N PHE A 24 13.94 14.10 -3.89
CA PHE A 24 13.13 13.69 -2.75
C PHE A 24 11.74 13.15 -3.15
N SER A 25 11.29 13.45 -4.36
CA SER A 25 9.99 13.01 -4.88
C SER A 25 10.02 11.62 -5.53
N SER A 26 11.20 11.09 -5.86
CA SER A 26 11.36 9.77 -6.48
C SER A 26 11.37 8.68 -5.40
N GLY A 27 10.40 7.78 -5.48
CA GLY A 27 10.27 6.62 -4.62
C GLY A 27 9.06 5.80 -5.02
N GLU A 28 9.12 4.52 -4.69
CA GLU A 28 8.08 3.55 -4.95
C GLU A 28 7.95 2.61 -3.74
N PHE A 29 6.77 2.03 -3.61
CA PHE A 29 6.52 0.92 -2.73
C PHE A 29 7.01 -0.38 -3.38
N VAL A 30 7.68 -1.23 -2.61
CA VAL A 30 8.10 -2.57 -3.02
C VAL A 30 7.42 -3.56 -2.07
N CYS A 31 6.83 -4.60 -2.63
CA CYS A 31 6.28 -5.72 -1.87
C CYS A 31 7.34 -6.84 -1.85
N TRP A 32 7.81 -7.23 -0.66
CA TRP A 32 8.83 -8.26 -0.49
C TRP A 32 8.24 -9.65 -0.25
N SER A 33 7.06 -9.70 0.34
CA SER A 33 6.35 -10.94 0.65
C SER A 33 4.85 -10.70 0.53
N GLU A 34 4.17 -11.71 0.02
CA GLU A 34 2.72 -11.72 -0.17
C GLU A 34 2.15 -12.94 0.55
N SER A 35 0.98 -12.77 1.15
CA SER A 35 0.20 -13.86 1.74
C SER A 35 -1.08 -14.06 0.94
N SER A 36 -1.35 -15.31 0.60
CA SER A 36 -2.56 -15.79 -0.06
C SER A 36 -3.07 -17.02 0.69
N ALA A 37 -4.36 -17.29 0.63
CA ALA A 37 -4.96 -18.40 1.37
C ALA A 37 -5.94 -19.21 0.51
N ASP A 38 -6.07 -20.49 0.79
CA ASP A 38 -7.03 -21.34 0.09
C ASP A 38 -8.47 -20.87 0.36
N LEU A 39 -9.33 -20.98 -0.66
CA LEU A 39 -10.75 -20.61 -0.55
C LEU A 39 -11.45 -21.34 0.61
N ALA A 40 -11.12 -22.60 0.83
CA ALA A 40 -11.66 -23.40 1.93
C ALA A 40 -11.37 -22.79 3.31
N LEU A 41 -10.22 -22.14 3.48
CA LEU A 41 -9.86 -21.48 4.73
C LEU A 41 -10.70 -20.22 4.97
N PHE A 42 -11.03 -19.48 3.90
CA PHE A 42 -11.97 -18.35 3.99
C PHE A 42 -13.37 -18.81 4.39
N GLU A 43 -13.85 -19.93 3.82
CA GLU A 43 -15.15 -20.51 4.15
C GLU A 43 -15.23 -20.99 5.59
N GLU A 44 -14.16 -21.63 6.09
CA GLU A 44 -14.10 -22.15 7.46
C GLU A 44 -14.03 -21.04 8.51
N LYS A 45 -13.20 -20.01 8.27
CA LYS A 45 -12.90 -18.97 9.26
C LYS A 45 -13.77 -17.71 9.14
N GLY A 46 -14.50 -17.53 8.05
CA GLY A 46 -15.38 -16.38 7.80
C GLY A 46 -14.66 -15.05 7.52
N GLY A 47 -13.33 -15.04 7.59
CA GLY A 47 -12.47 -13.91 7.25
C GLY A 47 -11.04 -14.13 7.71
N LEU A 48 -10.10 -13.63 6.92
CA LEU A 48 -8.66 -13.76 7.15
C LEU A 48 -7.97 -12.40 7.10
N TYR A 49 -6.81 -12.33 7.71
CA TYR A 49 -5.90 -11.20 7.63
C TYR A 49 -4.67 -11.64 6.85
N LEU A 50 -4.49 -11.06 5.66
CA LEU A 50 -3.37 -11.35 4.78
C LEU A 50 -2.32 -10.27 4.94
N GLY A 51 -1.14 -10.63 5.43
CA GLY A 51 0.00 -9.73 5.61
C GLY A 51 0.86 -9.59 4.35
N TYR A 52 1.47 -8.42 4.20
CA TYR A 52 2.38 -8.07 3.12
C TYR A 52 3.54 -7.24 3.68
N ASP A 53 4.78 -7.64 3.42
CA ASP A 53 5.95 -6.86 3.82
C ASP A 53 6.22 -5.80 2.78
N MET A 54 6.03 -4.55 3.17
CA MET A 54 6.16 -3.40 2.30
C MET A 54 7.40 -2.59 2.62
N GLU A 55 8.04 -2.05 1.59
CA GLU A 55 9.14 -1.10 1.72
C GLU A 55 8.89 0.15 0.89
N TRP A 56 9.10 1.32 1.49
CA TRP A 56 9.25 2.57 0.76
C TRP A 56 10.73 2.81 0.48
N ASN A 57 11.14 2.72 -0.78
CA ASN A 57 12.54 2.90 -1.19
C ASN A 57 12.92 4.37 -1.50
N GLY A 58 11.96 5.29 -1.40
CA GLY A 58 12.17 6.71 -1.64
C GLY A 58 12.68 7.47 -0.42
N LYS A 59 12.97 8.76 -0.64
CA LYS A 59 13.22 9.71 0.46
C LYS A 59 11.89 10.25 1.01
N GLY A 60 11.91 10.78 2.23
CA GLY A 60 10.72 11.32 2.89
C GLY A 60 9.83 10.26 3.53
N LYS A 61 8.65 10.69 3.99
CA LYS A 61 7.66 9.85 4.69
C LYS A 61 6.29 10.02 4.03
N PRO A 62 5.91 9.16 3.08
CA PRO A 62 4.62 9.26 2.43
C PRO A 62 3.48 9.04 3.43
N VAL A 63 2.34 9.63 3.13
CA VAL A 63 1.08 9.42 3.84
C VAL A 63 0.18 8.59 2.94
N LEU A 64 -0.15 7.37 3.36
CA LEU A 64 -1.09 6.50 2.66
C LEU A 64 -2.50 7.11 2.77
N GLU A 65 -3.20 7.23 1.65
CA GLU A 65 -4.54 7.81 1.58
C GLU A 65 -5.59 6.74 1.27
N ASN A 66 -5.31 5.84 0.32
CA ASN A 66 -6.21 4.78 -0.11
C ASN A 66 -5.45 3.55 -0.59
N LEU A 67 -6.11 2.39 -0.54
CA LEU A 67 -5.68 1.17 -1.21
C LEU A 67 -6.90 0.53 -1.86
N GLU A 68 -6.79 0.23 -3.14
CA GLU A 68 -7.84 -0.40 -3.93
C GLU A 68 -7.28 -1.69 -4.53
N LEU A 69 -8.01 -2.80 -4.38
CA LEU A 69 -7.73 -4.00 -5.17
C LEU A 69 -8.20 -3.78 -6.60
N VAL A 70 -7.46 -4.29 -7.57
CA VAL A 70 -7.68 -4.09 -9.00
C VAL A 70 -7.72 -5.45 -9.69
N ARG A 71 -8.76 -5.64 -10.49
CA ARG A 71 -8.99 -6.85 -11.28
C ARG A 71 -8.08 -6.92 -12.50
N ALA A 72 -7.99 -8.09 -13.12
CA ALA A 72 -7.23 -8.33 -14.33
C ALA A 72 -7.68 -7.47 -15.53
N ASP A 73 -8.95 -7.01 -15.54
CA ASP A 73 -9.47 -6.08 -16.55
C ASP A 73 -9.13 -4.60 -16.26
N GLY A 74 -8.39 -4.34 -15.18
CA GLY A 74 -8.00 -3.00 -14.73
C GLY A 74 -9.07 -2.25 -13.95
N THR A 75 -10.24 -2.84 -13.73
CA THR A 75 -11.30 -2.21 -12.93
C THR A 75 -10.99 -2.33 -11.44
N PRO A 76 -11.28 -1.28 -10.64
CA PRO A 76 -11.17 -1.41 -9.19
C PRO A 76 -12.22 -2.42 -8.70
N LEU A 77 -11.85 -3.20 -7.69
CA LEU A 77 -12.73 -4.07 -6.92
C LEU A 77 -13.63 -3.19 -6.02
N HIS A 78 -14.49 -2.42 -6.67
CA HIS A 78 -15.38 -1.42 -6.12
C HIS A 78 -16.71 -1.53 -6.85
N SER A 79 -17.42 -2.64 -6.69
CA SER A 79 -18.75 -2.76 -7.31
C SER A 79 -19.72 -3.68 -6.59
N ASN A 80 -19.25 -4.67 -5.84
CA ASN A 80 -20.18 -5.62 -5.23
C ASN A 80 -19.79 -6.01 -3.79
N PRO A 81 -20.36 -5.35 -2.76
CA PRO A 81 -20.18 -5.79 -1.37
C PRO A 81 -20.74 -7.20 -1.12
N GLN A 82 -21.47 -7.78 -2.06
CA GLN A 82 -21.97 -9.15 -1.98
C GLN A 82 -20.91 -10.20 -2.38
N GLU A 83 -19.79 -9.80 -3.00
CA GLU A 83 -18.72 -10.73 -3.40
C GLU A 83 -17.61 -10.80 -2.35
N ILE A 84 -17.02 -9.66 -2.01
CA ILE A 84 -15.84 -9.58 -1.15
C ILE A 84 -15.82 -8.26 -0.41
N ILE A 85 -15.48 -8.34 0.88
CA ILE A 85 -15.26 -7.19 1.76
C ILE A 85 -13.80 -7.22 2.17
N TYR A 86 -13.08 -6.13 1.91
CA TYR A 86 -11.71 -5.97 2.39
C TYR A 86 -11.51 -4.66 3.15
N THR A 87 -10.60 -4.67 4.11
CA THR A 87 -10.19 -3.46 4.84
C THR A 87 -8.67 -3.43 4.95
N PRO A 88 -8.01 -2.40 4.37
CA PRO A 88 -6.57 -2.24 4.49
C PRO A 88 -6.18 -1.65 5.85
N LEU A 89 -5.22 -2.29 6.49
CA LEU A 89 -4.71 -2.01 7.83
C LEU A 89 -3.18 -1.98 7.80
N ILE A 90 -2.58 -1.37 8.82
CA ILE A 90 -1.14 -1.41 9.09
C ILE A 90 -0.93 -2.13 10.41
N SER A 91 0.01 -3.07 10.43
CA SER A 91 0.36 -3.85 11.63
C SER A 91 1.80 -3.57 12.08
N ASP A 92 2.06 -3.83 13.35
CA ASP A 92 3.40 -3.89 13.94
C ASP A 92 4.02 -5.30 13.89
N ARG A 93 3.25 -6.31 13.45
CA ARG A 93 3.70 -7.70 13.26
C ARG A 93 4.02 -8.01 11.80
N THR A 94 4.78 -9.09 11.61
CA THR A 94 5.30 -9.56 10.31
C THR A 94 4.21 -10.07 9.38
N THR A 95 4.60 -10.42 8.15
CA THR A 95 3.73 -11.06 7.15
C THR A 95 3.30 -12.46 7.55
N GLY A 96 2.09 -12.84 7.11
CA GLY A 96 1.48 -14.14 7.31
C GLY A 96 -0.03 -14.11 7.08
N ILE A 97 -0.67 -15.25 7.27
CA ILE A 97 -2.12 -15.40 7.28
C ILE A 97 -2.55 -15.51 8.74
N TYR A 98 -3.51 -14.68 9.16
CA TYR A 98 -4.04 -14.72 10.52
C TYR A 98 -5.56 -14.89 10.52
N THR A 99 -6.07 -15.68 11.45
CA THR A 99 -7.50 -15.74 11.77
C THR A 99 -7.86 -14.63 12.74
N VAL A 100 -9.16 -14.39 12.94
CA VAL A 100 -9.63 -13.41 13.94
C VAL A 100 -9.06 -13.71 15.33
N ASP A 101 -8.95 -14.98 15.71
CA ASP A 101 -8.43 -15.38 17.03
C ASP A 101 -6.93 -15.09 17.19
N ASP A 102 -6.13 -15.26 16.14
CA ASP A 102 -4.69 -14.97 16.15
C ASP A 102 -4.39 -13.47 16.30
N THR A 103 -5.37 -12.63 15.96
CA THR A 103 -5.19 -11.18 15.92
C THR A 103 -5.52 -10.44 17.22
N LYS A 104 -5.92 -11.16 18.28
CA LYS A 104 -6.34 -10.55 19.56
C LYS A 104 -5.26 -9.65 20.20
N ASP A 105 -3.99 -10.03 20.03
CA ASP A 105 -2.84 -9.30 20.57
C ASP A 105 -2.13 -8.42 19.51
N ILE A 106 -2.74 -8.24 18.33
CA ILE A 106 -2.16 -7.47 17.23
C ILE A 106 -2.80 -6.08 17.19
N ILE A 107 -1.96 -5.05 17.15
CA ILE A 107 -2.42 -3.68 17.03
C ILE A 107 -2.53 -3.31 15.56
N PHE A 108 -3.74 -3.05 15.10
CA PHE A 108 -3.99 -2.54 13.75
C PHE A 108 -4.24 -1.05 13.76
N SER A 109 -3.57 -0.35 12.86
CA SER A 109 -3.88 1.03 12.51
C SER A 109 -4.61 1.06 11.17
N PRO A 110 -5.66 1.87 11.00
CA PRO A 110 -6.30 2.05 9.69
C PRO A 110 -5.30 2.64 8.68
N LEU A 111 -5.30 2.16 7.44
CA LEU A 111 -4.42 2.70 6.38
C LEU A 111 -4.73 4.17 6.04
N LYS A 112 -5.99 4.59 6.16
CA LYS A 112 -6.43 5.94 5.77
C LYS A 112 -5.70 7.03 6.55
N LYS A 113 -4.94 7.87 5.83
CA LYS A 113 -4.09 8.95 6.38
C LYS A 113 -2.92 8.43 7.24
N TYR A 114 -2.50 7.18 7.05
CA TYR A 114 -1.38 6.61 7.79
C TYR A 114 -0.05 7.18 7.27
N LYS A 115 0.72 7.83 8.16
CA LYS A 115 2.06 8.34 7.82
C LYS A 115 3.09 7.24 8.07
N ILE A 116 3.79 6.83 7.01
CA ILE A 116 4.87 5.83 7.10
C ILE A 116 5.95 6.33 8.07
N GLN A 117 6.21 5.56 9.12
CA GLN A 117 7.19 5.91 10.17
C GLN A 117 8.57 5.32 9.91
N LYS A 118 8.61 4.11 9.34
CA LYS A 118 9.80 3.30 9.03
C LYS A 118 9.77 2.95 7.54
N GLN A 119 10.95 2.77 6.91
CA GLN A 119 11.02 2.37 5.50
C GLN A 119 10.29 1.05 5.24
N LYS A 120 10.45 0.09 6.16
CA LYS A 120 9.72 -1.18 6.16
C LYS A 120 8.50 -1.10 7.06
N PHE A 121 7.37 -1.60 6.57
CA PHE A 121 6.10 -1.65 7.30
C PHE A 121 5.27 -2.84 6.83
N HIS A 122 4.27 -3.23 7.61
CA HIS A 122 3.44 -4.38 7.32
C HIS A 122 2.03 -3.92 6.95
N LEU A 123 1.68 -4.14 5.69
CA LEU A 123 0.31 -3.94 5.21
C LEU A 123 -0.48 -5.20 5.49
N VAL A 124 -1.70 -5.05 6.00
CA VAL A 124 -2.59 -6.19 6.25
C VAL A 124 -3.93 -5.92 5.57
N LEU A 125 -4.40 -6.88 4.78
CA LEU A 125 -5.75 -6.86 4.25
C LEU A 125 -6.62 -7.79 5.10
N ARG A 126 -7.57 -7.22 5.83
CA ARG A 126 -8.66 -8.01 6.42
C ARG A 126 -9.67 -8.31 5.32
N VAL A 127 -9.79 -9.57 4.92
CA VAL A 127 -10.60 -10.01 3.79
C VAL A 127 -11.69 -10.98 4.26
N SER A 128 -12.90 -10.81 3.75
CA SER A 128 -14.02 -11.74 3.93
C SER A 128 -14.72 -11.93 2.60
N ILE A 129 -14.80 -13.19 2.15
CA ILE A 129 -15.49 -13.58 0.92
C ILE A 129 -16.96 -13.85 1.28
N GLN A 130 -17.86 -13.20 0.57
CA GLN A 130 -19.31 -13.27 0.79
C GLN A 130 -20.00 -14.15 -0.26
N ASP A 131 -19.48 -14.19 -1.50
CA ASP A 131 -19.98 -15.06 -2.57
C ASP A 131 -19.17 -16.36 -2.65
N LYS A 132 -19.85 -17.51 -2.52
CA LYS A 132 -19.23 -18.84 -2.68
C LYS A 132 -18.74 -19.11 -4.10
N ASN A 133 -19.25 -18.38 -5.08
CA ASN A 133 -18.82 -18.47 -6.47
C ASN A 133 -17.77 -17.41 -6.82
N PHE A 134 -17.22 -16.70 -5.83
CA PHE A 134 -16.17 -15.73 -6.03
C PHE A 134 -15.00 -16.39 -6.78
N ARG A 135 -14.60 -15.75 -7.89
CA ARG A 135 -13.41 -16.12 -8.65
C ARG A 135 -12.37 -15.06 -8.40
N ASP A 136 -11.19 -15.47 -7.96
CA ASP A 136 -10.10 -14.53 -7.78
C ASP A 136 -9.58 -14.08 -9.15
N ASP A 137 -9.96 -12.87 -9.54
CA ASP A 137 -9.48 -12.17 -10.72
C ASP A 137 -8.63 -10.95 -10.35
N ILE A 138 -8.16 -10.87 -9.10
CA ILE A 138 -7.41 -9.74 -8.58
C ILE A 138 -5.96 -9.85 -9.05
N GLN A 139 -5.47 -8.80 -9.72
CA GLN A 139 -4.12 -8.76 -10.29
C GLN A 139 -3.18 -7.80 -9.53
N GLY A 140 -3.75 -6.85 -8.78
CA GLY A 140 -2.94 -5.81 -8.19
C GLY A 140 -3.62 -4.99 -7.10
N MET A 141 -2.78 -4.22 -6.41
CA MET A 141 -3.19 -3.21 -5.44
C MET A 141 -2.78 -1.84 -5.96
N LYS A 142 -3.72 -0.94 -6.13
CA LYS A 142 -3.45 0.47 -6.39
C LYS A 142 -3.36 1.22 -5.07
N ILE A 143 -2.16 1.68 -4.73
CA ILE A 143 -1.90 2.50 -3.54
C ILE A 143 -1.95 3.98 -3.95
N THR A 144 -2.80 4.73 -3.27
CA THR A 144 -2.86 6.19 -3.37
C THR A 144 -2.21 6.81 -2.15
N TYR A 145 -1.24 7.70 -2.35
CA TYR A 145 -0.45 8.28 -1.28
C TYR A 145 -0.09 9.75 -1.55
N ARG A 146 0.33 10.45 -0.50
CA ARG A 146 0.80 11.83 -0.57
C ARG A 146 2.22 11.95 -0.08
N ILE A 147 3.08 12.62 -0.84
CA ILE A 147 4.45 12.92 -0.45
C ILE A 147 4.79 14.36 -0.84
N LEU A 148 5.35 15.12 0.11
CA LEU A 148 5.64 16.56 -0.07
C LEU A 148 4.45 17.37 -0.60
N GLY A 149 3.23 17.02 -0.16
CA GLY A 149 1.99 17.67 -0.59
C GLY A 149 1.42 17.17 -1.92
N GLN A 150 2.20 16.42 -2.72
CA GLN A 150 1.75 15.88 -4.01
C GLN A 150 1.07 14.52 -3.84
N LYS A 151 -0.11 14.37 -4.45
CA LYS A 151 -0.82 13.09 -4.54
C LYS A 151 -0.19 12.24 -5.64
N LYS A 152 0.05 10.97 -5.37
CA LYS A 152 0.60 9.97 -6.28
C LYS A 152 -0.19 8.68 -6.17
N GLU A 153 -0.11 7.89 -7.23
CA GLU A 153 -0.72 6.57 -7.33
C GLU A 153 0.34 5.59 -7.83
N GLN A 154 0.31 4.37 -7.31
CA GLN A 154 1.19 3.30 -7.73
C GLN A 154 0.41 1.99 -7.78
N MET A 155 0.57 1.26 -8.88
CA MET A 155 0.10 -0.12 -8.99
C MET A 155 1.17 -1.06 -8.48
N LEU A 156 0.79 -1.97 -7.59
CA LEU A 156 1.58 -3.11 -7.16
C LEU A 156 0.94 -4.38 -7.71
N GLN A 157 1.72 -5.18 -8.44
CA GLN A 157 1.27 -6.50 -8.88
C GLN A 157 1.53 -7.52 -7.78
N PHE A 158 0.61 -8.46 -7.58
CA PHE A 158 0.75 -9.57 -6.64
C PHE A 158 -0.05 -10.77 -7.16
N SER A 159 0.19 -11.97 -6.61
CA SER A 159 -0.31 -13.23 -7.19
C SER A 159 -1.81 -13.51 -6.98
N GLY A 160 -2.55 -12.61 -6.34
CA GLY A 160 -3.95 -12.81 -5.93
C GLY A 160 -4.11 -13.06 -4.43
N LEU A 161 -5.35 -13.09 -3.96
CA LEU A 161 -5.68 -13.33 -2.54
C LEU A 161 -5.87 -14.83 -2.26
N ILE A 162 -6.20 -15.61 -3.28
CA ILE A 162 -6.60 -17.01 -3.17
C ILE A 162 -5.59 -17.91 -3.88
N THR A 163 -5.11 -18.94 -3.19
CA THR A 163 -4.34 -20.05 -3.78
C THR A 163 -5.27 -21.17 -4.22
N SER A 164 -4.96 -21.77 -5.39
CA SER A 164 -5.68 -22.90 -5.96
C SER A 164 -5.16 -24.26 -5.50
#